data_AF-A0A5C9EFF6-F1
#
_entry.id   AF-A0A5C9EFF6-F1
#
_cell.length_a   1.000
_cell.length_b   1.000
_cell.length_c   1.000
_cell.angle_alpha   90.00
_cell.angle_beta   90.00
_cell.angle_gamma   90.00
#
_symmetry.space_group_name_H-M   'P 1'
#
loop_
_entity.id
_entity.type
_entity.pdbx_description
1 polymer ?
#
loop_
_entity_poly.entity_id
_entity_poly.type
_entity_poly.pdbx_seq_one_letter_code
_entity_poly.pdbx_strand_id
1 'polypeptide(L)'
;MAKQSQSKEWNYEFFKTLVKDVKENRNIIQCISCGKCVGDCPAAKISDFNIRKIISKVLRGDKSVLKDSDIWYCFLCERCKRVCPKEGINIPLLILNLRNESFKKGYGPKYNDLTKYVEMSERFLTNGTVLPEPLDGGLPEKRVNELDEICNFARIKYVFNARKNNSKKKKKDKD
;
A
#
# COMPACT_ATOMS: atom_id res chain seq x y z
N MET A 1 -8.04 -10.95 33.85
CA MET A 1 -7.43 -11.38 32.56
C MET A 1 -6.73 -10.19 31.92
N ALA A 2 -5.50 -9.90 32.34
CA ALA A 2 -4.70 -8.82 31.76
C ALA A 2 -3.91 -9.40 30.57
N LYS A 3 -4.30 -9.04 29.34
CA LYS A 3 -3.52 -9.40 28.14
C LYS A 3 -2.19 -8.65 28.21
N GLN A 4 -1.11 -9.43 28.31
CA GLN A 4 0.27 -8.97 28.36
C GLN A 4 0.57 -8.06 27.16
N SER A 5 0.83 -6.79 27.44
CA SER A 5 1.32 -5.81 26.49
C SER A 5 2.76 -6.16 26.14
N GLN A 6 2.93 -6.90 25.04
CA GLN A 6 4.23 -7.21 24.47
C GLN A 6 4.93 -5.89 24.12
N SER A 7 6.04 -5.61 24.80
CA SER A 7 6.86 -4.42 24.61
C SER A 7 7.29 -4.30 23.15
N LYS A 8 6.73 -3.31 22.43
CA LYS A 8 7.15 -2.96 21.07
C LYS A 8 8.53 -2.31 21.13
N GLU A 9 9.56 -3.14 21.09
CA GLU A 9 10.92 -2.66 20.86
C GLU A 9 11.00 -1.97 19.49
N TRP A 10 11.52 -0.75 19.51
CA TRP A 10 11.79 0.02 18.30
C TRP A 10 12.79 -0.76 17.41
N ASN A 11 12.43 -1.01 16.15
CA ASN A 11 13.30 -1.76 15.24
C ASN A 11 14.06 -0.84 14.27
N TYR A 12 15.31 -0.51 14.59
CA TYR A 12 16.16 0.34 13.76
C TYR A 12 16.47 -0.26 12.37
N GLU A 13 16.65 -1.58 12.30
CA GLU A 13 16.92 -2.29 11.05
C GLU A 13 15.76 -2.26 10.05
N PHE A 14 14.52 -2.24 10.56
CA PHE A 14 13.33 -2.07 9.71
C PHE A 14 13.33 -0.72 9.00
N PHE A 15 13.58 0.35 9.77
CA PHE A 15 13.66 1.69 9.20
C PHE A 15 14.79 1.78 8.17
N LYS A 16 15.98 1.26 8.48
CA LYS A 16 17.10 1.16 7.52
C LYS A 16 16.70 0.47 6.21
N THR A 17 15.96 -0.63 6.31
CA THR A 17 15.51 -1.39 5.13
C THR A 17 14.63 -0.52 4.23
N LEU A 18 13.70 0.26 4.80
CA LEU A 18 12.80 1.14 4.05
C LEU A 18 13.50 2.34 3.39
N VAL A 19 14.67 2.74 3.90
CA VAL A 19 15.41 3.91 3.43
C VAL A 19 16.66 3.59 2.62
N LYS A 20 17.04 2.31 2.51
CA LYS A 20 18.27 1.89 1.82
C LYS A 20 18.24 2.27 0.34
N ASP A 21 17.11 2.01 -0.31
CA ASP A 21 16.96 2.16 -1.76
C ASP A 21 16.41 3.53 -2.18
N VAL A 22 15.86 4.30 -1.22
CA VAL A 22 15.20 5.58 -1.48
C VAL A 22 15.58 6.59 -0.40
N LYS A 23 16.38 7.60 -0.76
CA LYS A 23 16.87 8.61 0.19
C LYS A 23 15.73 9.46 0.75
N GLU A 24 14.72 9.75 -0.07
CA GLU A 24 13.54 10.55 0.24
C GLU A 24 12.69 9.93 1.36
N ASN A 25 12.74 8.62 1.54
CA ASN A 25 12.07 7.96 2.66
C ASN A 25 12.71 8.31 4.00
N ARG A 26 14.00 8.69 4.06
CA ARG A 26 14.62 9.17 5.31
C ARG A 26 13.94 10.44 5.82
N ASN A 27 13.46 11.29 4.92
CA ASN A 27 12.85 12.56 5.30
C ASN A 27 11.55 12.35 6.10
N ILE A 28 10.98 11.15 6.11
CA ILE A 28 9.82 10.85 6.96
C ILE A 28 10.08 11.09 8.45
N ILE A 29 11.34 11.02 8.92
CA ILE A 29 11.71 11.34 10.32
C ILE A 29 11.38 12.79 10.69
N GLN A 30 11.25 13.68 9.69
CA GLN A 30 10.90 15.08 9.89
C GLN A 30 9.39 15.28 10.10
N CYS A 31 8.58 14.21 10.01
CA CYS A 31 7.13 14.29 10.14
C CYS A 31 6.73 14.79 11.54
N ILE A 32 6.08 15.95 11.57
CA ILE A 32 5.55 16.57 12.79
C ILE A 32 4.10 16.16 13.11
N SER A 33 3.57 15.13 12.45
CA SER A 33 2.20 14.63 12.65
C SER A 33 1.07 15.67 12.47
N CYS A 34 1.28 16.73 11.67
CA CYS A 34 0.31 17.83 11.49
C CYS A 34 -1.04 17.46 10.88
N GLY A 35 -1.17 16.30 10.22
CA GLY A 35 -2.46 15.82 9.70
C GLY A 35 -2.94 16.38 8.37
N LYS A 36 -2.23 17.35 7.75
CA LYS A 36 -2.58 17.88 6.41
C LYS A 36 -2.71 16.77 5.35
N CYS A 37 -1.84 15.76 5.42
CA CYS A 37 -1.88 14.60 4.52
C CYS A 37 -3.15 13.76 4.66
N VAL A 38 -3.82 13.75 5.82
CA VAL A 38 -5.11 13.06 6.02
C VAL A 38 -6.24 13.92 5.48
N GLY A 39 -6.23 15.24 5.77
CA GLY A 39 -7.28 16.16 5.33
C GLY A 39 -7.43 16.26 3.80
N ASP A 40 -6.30 16.23 3.08
CA ASP A 40 -6.32 16.28 1.61
C ASP A 40 -6.44 14.89 0.95
N CYS A 41 -6.43 13.80 1.73
CA CYS A 41 -6.44 12.46 1.17
C CYS A 41 -7.84 12.07 0.68
N PRO A 42 -8.02 11.73 -0.60
CA PRO A 42 -9.31 11.26 -1.09
C PRO A 42 -9.71 9.93 -0.44
N ALA A 43 -8.77 8.99 -0.28
CA ALA A 43 -9.03 7.70 0.35
C ALA A 43 -9.50 7.85 1.81
N ALA A 44 -8.99 8.84 2.56
CA ALA A 44 -9.41 9.10 3.93
C ALA A 44 -10.82 9.73 4.03
N LYS A 45 -11.35 10.31 2.94
CA LYS A 45 -12.70 10.90 2.91
C LYS A 45 -13.79 9.85 2.69
N ILE A 46 -13.42 8.69 2.15
CA ILE A 46 -14.35 7.65 1.68
C ILE A 46 -14.17 6.33 2.45
N SER A 47 -13.20 6.26 3.35
CA SER A 47 -12.86 5.06 4.13
C SER A 47 -12.17 5.46 5.44
N ASP A 48 -11.96 4.49 6.33
CA ASP A 48 -11.21 4.68 7.58
C ASP A 48 -9.68 4.82 7.39
N PHE A 49 -9.22 4.89 6.14
CA PHE A 49 -7.81 5.02 5.80
C PHE A 49 -7.18 6.25 6.46
N ASN A 50 -6.14 6.03 7.26
CA ASN A 50 -5.42 7.11 7.92
C ASN A 50 -3.91 6.94 7.77
N ILE A 51 -3.34 7.70 6.83
CA ILE A 51 -1.91 7.68 6.52
C ILE A 51 -1.03 8.06 7.72
N ARG A 52 -1.51 8.84 8.70
CA ARG A 52 -0.72 9.13 9.93
C ARG A 52 -0.52 7.91 10.80
N LYS A 53 -1.49 6.98 10.85
CA LYS A 53 -1.33 5.72 11.61
C LYS A 53 -0.16 4.91 11.04
N ILE A 54 -0.07 4.86 9.71
CA ILE A 54 1.02 4.19 8.98
C ILE A 54 2.36 4.88 9.26
N ILE A 55 2.43 6.20 9.11
CA ILE A 55 3.67 6.97 9.37
C ILE A 55 4.11 6.79 10.83
N SER A 56 3.20 6.84 11.80
CA SER A 56 3.50 6.59 13.21
C SER A 56 4.07 5.19 13.44
N LYS A 57 3.51 4.16 12.81
CA LYS A 57 4.07 2.79 12.88
C LYS A 57 5.48 2.74 12.30
N VAL A 58 5.71 3.35 11.14
CA VAL A 58 7.05 3.42 10.52
C VAL A 58 8.06 4.11 11.43
N LEU A 59 7.71 5.28 11.99
CA LEU A 59 8.60 6.03 12.88
C LEU A 59 8.92 5.27 14.17
N ARG A 60 7.97 4.49 14.69
CA ARG A 60 8.21 3.59 15.85
C ARG A 60 8.99 2.32 15.49
N GLY A 61 9.38 2.13 14.23
CA GLY A 61 10.00 0.88 13.77
C GLY A 61 9.06 -0.34 13.84
N ASP A 62 7.74 -0.11 13.84
CA ASP A 62 6.72 -1.12 14.05
C ASP A 62 6.45 -1.92 12.76
N LYS A 63 7.07 -3.09 12.65
CA LYS A 63 6.96 -3.99 11.50
C LYS A 63 5.54 -4.49 11.22
N SER A 64 4.60 -4.37 12.16
CA SER A 64 3.20 -4.78 11.94
C SER A 64 2.53 -4.04 10.79
N VAL A 65 3.03 -2.84 10.44
CA VAL A 65 2.57 -2.05 9.29
C VAL A 65 2.62 -2.80 7.97
N LEU A 66 3.53 -3.78 7.82
CA LEU A 66 3.64 -4.59 6.62
C LEU A 66 2.49 -5.58 6.44
N LYS A 67 1.69 -5.82 7.49
CA LYS A 67 0.50 -6.70 7.46
C LYS A 67 -0.81 -5.92 7.41
N ASP A 68 -0.77 -4.60 7.55
CA ASP A 68 -1.98 -3.78 7.58
C ASP A 68 -2.59 -3.71 6.17
N SER A 69 -3.91 -3.88 6.08
CA SER A 69 -4.67 -3.61 4.84
C SER A 69 -4.60 -2.14 4.44
N ASP A 70 -4.43 -1.23 5.41
CA ASP A 70 -4.42 0.22 5.21
C ASP A 70 -3.42 0.69 4.15
N ILE A 71 -2.26 0.02 4.01
CA ILE A 71 -1.26 0.39 2.99
C ILE A 71 -1.81 0.27 1.56
N TRP A 72 -2.87 -0.52 1.33
CA TRP A 72 -3.49 -0.77 0.02
C TRP A 72 -4.58 0.24 -0.36
N TYR A 73 -5.13 0.98 0.60
CA TYR A 73 -6.14 2.00 0.34
C TYR A 73 -5.56 3.30 -0.27
N CYS A 74 -4.25 3.48 -0.24
CA CYS A 74 -3.61 4.65 -0.84
C CYS A 74 -3.66 4.60 -2.38
N PHE A 75 -4.20 5.65 -3.00
CA PHE A 75 -4.27 5.76 -4.47
C PHE A 75 -2.98 6.26 -5.14
N LEU A 76 -1.92 6.51 -4.37
CA LEU A 76 -0.66 7.09 -4.86
C LEU A 76 -0.82 8.41 -5.63
N CYS A 77 -1.89 9.18 -5.38
CA CYS A 77 -2.22 10.42 -6.10
C CYS A 77 -1.33 11.65 -5.78
N GLU A 78 -0.28 11.48 -4.97
CA GLU A 78 0.69 12.50 -4.54
C GLU A 78 0.16 13.79 -3.86
N ARG A 79 -1.14 13.91 -3.60
CA ARG A 79 -1.75 15.04 -2.88
C ARG A 79 -1.07 15.34 -1.54
N CYS A 80 -0.84 14.28 -0.75
CA CYS A 80 -0.19 14.38 0.55
C CYS A 80 1.25 14.93 0.50
N LYS A 81 1.97 14.78 -0.61
CA LYS A 81 3.30 15.35 -0.85
C LYS A 81 3.20 16.87 -1.08
N ARG A 82 2.21 17.31 -1.86
CA ARG A 82 2.00 18.73 -2.20
C ARG A 82 1.58 19.58 -0.99
N VAL A 83 0.75 19.03 -0.11
CA VAL A 83 0.27 19.77 1.08
C VAL A 83 1.18 19.66 2.30
N CYS A 84 2.28 18.89 2.21
CA CYS A 84 3.19 18.68 3.34
C CYS A 84 3.99 19.97 3.61
N PRO A 85 4.00 20.49 4.85
CA PRO A 85 4.74 21.71 5.20
C PRO A 85 6.24 21.45 5.38
N LYS A 86 6.66 20.18 5.42
CA LYS A 86 8.06 19.77 5.51
C LYS A 86 8.57 19.40 4.12
N GLU A 87 9.72 19.95 3.77
CA GLU A 87 10.37 19.69 2.49
C GLU A 87 10.90 18.25 2.39
N GLY A 88 10.86 17.70 1.18
CA GLY A 88 11.47 16.41 0.88
C GLY A 88 10.73 15.18 1.43
N ILE A 89 9.59 15.31 2.13
CA ILE A 89 8.79 14.15 2.55
C ILE A 89 7.99 13.60 1.36
N ASN A 90 8.29 12.36 0.95
CA ASN A 90 7.58 11.65 -0.11
C ASN A 90 6.74 10.48 0.45
N ILE A 91 5.52 10.78 0.91
CA ILE A 91 4.59 9.80 1.49
C ILE A 91 4.14 8.72 0.48
N PRO A 92 3.78 9.03 -0.79
CA PRO A 92 3.43 8.01 -1.78
C PRO A 92 4.53 6.98 -1.98
N LEU A 93 5.78 7.43 -2.06
CA LEU A 93 6.94 6.56 -2.24
C LEU A 93 7.20 5.67 -1.02
N LEU A 94 6.99 6.20 0.19
CA LEU A 94 6.98 5.40 1.41
C LEU A 94 5.95 4.26 1.34
N ILE A 95 4.72 4.56 0.91
CA ILE A 95 3.67 3.55 0.77
C ILE A 95 4.04 2.49 -0.27
N LEU A 96 4.57 2.90 -1.42
CA LEU A 96 5.03 1.97 -2.45
C LEU A 96 6.09 1.00 -1.89
N ASN A 97 7.03 1.51 -1.09
CA ASN A 97 8.06 0.68 -0.47
C ASN A 97 7.49 -0.25 0.59
N LEU A 98 6.53 0.20 1.40
CA LEU A 98 5.82 -0.67 2.35
C LEU A 98 5.08 -1.81 1.63
N ARG A 99 4.43 -1.52 0.50
CA ARG A 99 3.77 -2.52 -0.36
C ARG A 99 4.78 -3.54 -0.91
N ASN A 100 5.92 -3.07 -1.40
CA ASN A 100 6.98 -3.93 -1.91
C ASN A 100 7.55 -4.84 -0.80
N GLU A 101 7.83 -4.29 0.38
CA GLU A 101 8.31 -5.07 1.52
C GLU A 101 7.27 -6.05 2.05
N SER A 102 5.99 -5.66 2.08
CA SER A 102 4.86 -6.54 2.39
C SER A 102 4.81 -7.73 1.43
N PHE A 103 4.97 -7.49 0.12
CA PHE A 103 5.00 -8.55 -0.89
C PHE A 103 6.20 -9.48 -0.76
N LYS A 104 7.41 -8.93 -0.56
CA LYS A 104 8.64 -9.74 -0.36
C LYS A 104 8.49 -10.71 0.81
N LYS A 105 7.76 -10.32 1.86
CA LYS A 105 7.51 -11.13 3.06
C LYS A 105 6.26 -12.01 2.99
N GLY A 106 5.53 -11.98 1.87
CA GLY A 106 4.31 -12.78 1.68
C GLY A 106 3.07 -12.26 2.44
N TYR A 107 3.08 -11.00 2.90
CA TYR A 107 1.93 -10.36 3.55
C TYR A 107 1.02 -9.60 2.58
N GLY A 108 1.44 -9.46 1.33
CA GLY A 108 0.63 -8.80 0.31
C GLY A 108 -0.71 -9.51 0.06
N PRO A 109 -1.74 -8.76 -0.37
CA PRO A 109 -3.06 -9.31 -0.66
C PRO A 109 -2.99 -10.34 -1.78
N LYS A 110 -3.93 -11.30 -1.76
CA LYS A 110 -4.10 -12.23 -2.88
C LYS A 110 -4.58 -11.46 -4.10
N TYR A 111 -4.33 -12.00 -5.28
CA TYR A 111 -4.68 -11.38 -6.57
C TYR A 111 -6.11 -10.81 -6.61
N ASN A 112 -7.11 -11.59 -6.17
CA ASN A 112 -8.52 -11.18 -6.16
C ASN A 112 -8.80 -9.97 -5.24
N ASP A 113 -8.02 -9.81 -4.17
CA ASP A 113 -8.17 -8.68 -3.26
C ASP A 113 -7.48 -7.42 -3.81
N LEU A 114 -6.40 -7.59 -4.59
CA LEU A 114 -5.72 -6.48 -5.25
C LEU A 114 -6.62 -5.80 -6.28
N THR A 115 -7.39 -6.59 -7.04
CA THR A 115 -8.35 -6.10 -8.03
C THR A 115 -9.33 -5.10 -7.42
N LYS A 116 -9.84 -5.37 -6.21
CA LYS A 116 -10.76 -4.48 -5.49
C LYS A 116 -10.14 -3.11 -5.21
N TYR A 117 -8.89 -3.07 -4.78
CA TYR A 117 -8.19 -1.80 -4.50
C TYR A 117 -7.92 -1.00 -5.78
N VAL A 118 -7.57 -1.67 -6.88
CA VAL A 118 -7.33 -1.02 -8.17
C VAL A 118 -8.62 -0.43 -8.73
N GLU A 119 -9.70 -1.21 -8.70
CA GLU A 119 -11.00 -0.79 -9.18
C GLU A 119 -11.57 0.40 -8.38
N MET A 120 -11.47 0.35 -7.05
CA MET A 120 -11.83 1.46 -6.17
C MET A 120 -11.05 2.74 -6.54
N SER A 121 -9.75 2.59 -6.79
CA SER A 121 -8.88 3.72 -7.14
C SER A 121 -9.27 4.32 -8.50
N GLU A 122 -9.47 3.49 -9.50
CA GLU A 122 -9.79 3.92 -10.87
C GLU A 122 -11.10 4.68 -10.90
N ARG A 123 -12.18 4.11 -10.33
CA ARG A 123 -13.50 4.77 -10.35
C ARG A 123 -13.54 6.07 -9.59
N PHE A 124 -12.83 6.17 -8.47
CA PHE A 124 -12.76 7.44 -7.75
C PHE A 124 -12.05 8.51 -8.59
N LEU A 125 -10.95 8.13 -9.25
CA LEU A 125 -10.16 9.07 -10.04
C LEU A 125 -10.83 9.48 -11.36
N THR A 126 -11.65 8.59 -11.96
CA THR A 126 -12.34 8.88 -13.23
C THR A 126 -13.75 9.42 -13.04
N ASN A 127 -14.51 8.90 -12.08
CA ASN A 127 -15.95 9.15 -11.95
C ASN A 127 -16.31 9.92 -10.66
N GLY A 128 -15.36 10.11 -9.72
CA GLY A 128 -15.60 10.83 -8.48
C GLY A 128 -16.51 10.12 -7.46
N THR A 129 -16.96 8.89 -7.74
CA THR A 129 -17.88 8.11 -6.89
C THR A 129 -17.25 6.81 -6.42
N VAL A 130 -17.52 6.43 -5.18
CA VAL A 130 -17.12 5.15 -4.59
C VAL A 130 -18.39 4.39 -4.29
N LEU A 131 -18.60 3.26 -4.97
CA LEU A 131 -19.66 2.34 -4.56
C LEU A 131 -19.15 1.48 -3.39
N PRO A 132 -20.00 1.20 -2.39
CA PRO A 132 -19.62 0.43 -1.21
C PRO A 132 -19.25 -1.02 -1.53
N GLU A 133 -19.64 -1.54 -2.69
CA GLU A 133 -19.25 -2.88 -3.15
C GLU A 133 -18.50 -2.82 -4.50
N PRO A 134 -17.48 -3.68 -4.70
CA PRO A 134 -16.87 -3.92 -6.02
C PRO A 134 -17.97 -4.22 -7.04
N LEU A 135 -17.78 -3.89 -8.33
CA LEU A 135 -18.75 -4.37 -9.33
C LEU A 135 -18.69 -5.90 -9.29
N ASP A 136 -19.85 -6.54 -9.26
CA ASP A 136 -19.92 -7.96 -9.53
C ASP A 136 -19.27 -8.24 -10.90
N GLY A 137 -18.13 -8.92 -10.87
CA GLY A 137 -17.34 -9.24 -12.06
C GLY A 137 -15.87 -8.88 -11.91
N GLY A 138 -14.99 -9.79 -12.34
CA GLY A 138 -13.56 -9.46 -12.45
C GLY A 138 -13.31 -8.36 -13.47
N LEU A 139 -12.17 -7.67 -13.34
CA LEU A 139 -11.75 -6.65 -14.32
C LEU A 139 -11.67 -7.23 -15.75
N PRO A 140 -12.06 -6.47 -16.79
CA PRO A 140 -11.89 -6.87 -18.18
C PRO A 140 -10.43 -7.24 -18.48
N GLU A 141 -10.22 -8.28 -19.29
CA GLU A 141 -8.88 -8.83 -19.55
C GLU A 141 -7.92 -7.81 -20.17
N LYS A 142 -8.42 -6.93 -21.03
CA LYS A 142 -7.65 -5.80 -21.57
C LYS A 142 -7.09 -4.90 -20.47
N ARG A 143 -7.90 -4.60 -19.45
CA ARG A 143 -7.50 -3.74 -18.33
C ARG A 143 -6.48 -4.42 -17.44
N VAL A 144 -6.63 -5.74 -17.25
CA VAL A 144 -5.65 -6.56 -16.53
C VAL A 144 -4.29 -6.52 -17.23
N ASN A 145 -4.24 -6.61 -18.56
CA ASN A 145 -3.00 -6.55 -19.32
C ASN A 145 -2.31 -5.17 -19.24
N GLU A 146 -3.08 -4.08 -19.31
CA GLU A 146 -2.55 -2.73 -19.11
C GLU A 146 -1.95 -2.54 -17.71
N LEU A 147 -2.63 -3.06 -16.68
CA LEU A 147 -2.13 -3.03 -15.30
C LEU A 147 -0.84 -3.85 -15.16
N ASP A 148 -0.74 -5.00 -15.84
CA ASP A 148 0.47 -5.83 -15.86
C ASP A 148 1.66 -5.06 -16.47
N GLU A 149 1.46 -4.34 -17.57
CA GLU A 149 2.50 -3.50 -18.20
C GLU A 149 2.95 -2.36 -17.28
N ILE A 150 2.00 -1.62 -16.69
CA ILE A 150 2.29 -0.55 -15.74
C ILE A 150 3.06 -1.09 -14.53
N CYS A 151 2.66 -2.25 -14.01
CA CYS A 151 3.33 -2.88 -12.86
C CYS A 151 4.74 -3.37 -13.21
N ASN A 152 4.96 -3.87 -14.43
CA ASN A 152 6.27 -4.25 -14.93
C ASN A 152 7.19 -3.02 -15.06
N PHE A 153 6.68 -1.92 -15.62
CA PHE A 153 7.38 -0.64 -15.70
C PHE A 153 7.74 -0.09 -14.31
N ALA A 154 6.80 -0.15 -13.36
CA ALA A 154 6.98 0.32 -11.99
C ALA A 154 7.81 -0.62 -11.09
N ARG A 155 8.37 -1.72 -11.62
CA ARG A 155 9.11 -2.77 -10.89
C ARG A 155 8.30 -3.45 -9.76
N ILE A 156 6.97 -3.43 -9.85
CA ILE A 156 6.03 -4.08 -8.90
C ILE A 156 5.86 -5.56 -9.31
N LYS A 157 6.97 -6.29 -9.48
CA LYS A 157 7.00 -7.66 -10.07
C LYS A 157 6.38 -8.76 -9.21
N TYR A 158 6.24 -8.55 -7.91
CA TYR A 158 5.94 -9.65 -6.98
C TYR A 158 4.46 -10.07 -6.95
N VAL A 159 3.54 -9.19 -7.34
CA VAL A 159 2.09 -9.42 -7.16
C VAL A 159 1.54 -10.43 -8.16
N PHE A 160 2.07 -10.41 -9.40
CA PHE A 160 1.54 -11.21 -10.50
C PHE A 160 2.31 -12.53 -10.73
N ASN A 161 3.53 -12.67 -10.21
CA ASN A 161 4.21 -13.97 -10.17
C ASN A 161 3.42 -15.00 -9.32
N ALA A 162 2.63 -14.54 -8.34
CA ALA A 162 1.70 -15.38 -7.60
C ALA A 162 0.56 -15.93 -8.47
N ARG A 163 0.11 -15.19 -9.50
CA ARG A 163 -0.92 -15.64 -10.45
C ARG A 163 -0.41 -16.78 -11.33
N LYS A 164 0.82 -16.66 -11.87
CA LYS A 164 1.47 -17.73 -12.67
C LYS A 164 1.68 -19.01 -11.87
N ASN A 165 1.94 -18.91 -10.56
CA ASN A 165 2.10 -20.07 -9.70
C ASN A 165 0.75 -20.72 -9.32
N ASN A 166 -0.31 -19.94 -9.12
CA ASN A 166 -1.65 -20.48 -8.83
C ASN A 166 -2.33 -21.12 -10.06
N SER A 167 -2.10 -20.61 -11.28
CA SER A 167 -2.59 -21.26 -12.50
C SER A 167 -1.88 -22.59 -12.77
N LYS A 168 -0.58 -22.69 -12.46
CA LYS A 168 0.17 -23.96 -12.48
C LYS A 168 -0.31 -24.95 -11.41
N LYS A 169 -0.65 -24.47 -10.20
CA LYS A 169 -1.15 -25.33 -9.12
C LYS A 169 -2.54 -25.91 -9.42
N LYS A 170 -3.48 -25.08 -9.91
CA LYS A 170 -4.82 -25.54 -10.37
C LYS A 170 -4.78 -26.53 -11.54
N LYS A 171 -3.72 -26.52 -12.35
CA LYS A 171 -3.52 -27.51 -13.43
C LYS A 171 -2.96 -28.83 -12.91
N LYS A 172 -2.24 -28.80 -11.79
CA LYS A 172 -1.61 -29.97 -11.15
C LYS A 172 -2.53 -30.74 -10.21
N ASP A 173 -3.57 -30.09 -9.70
CA ASP A 173 -4.61 -30.71 -8.85
C ASP A 173 -5.79 -31.28 -9.69
N LYS A 174 -5.67 -31.29 -11.02
CA LYS A 174 -6.68 -31.79 -11.98
C LYS A 174 -6.19 -32.97 -12.83
N ASP A 175 -4.95 -33.41 -12.62
CA ASP A 175 -4.33 -34.60 -13.22
C ASP A 175 -4.13 -35.67 -12.14
#